data_AF-A0A1M7GGQ5-F1
#
_entry.id   AF-A0A1M7GGQ5-F1
#
_cell.length_a   1.000
_cell.length_b   1.000
_cell.length_c   1.000
_cell.angle_alpha   90.00
_cell.angle_beta   90.00
_cell.angle_gamma   90.00
#
_symmetry.space_group_name_H-M   'P 1'
#
loop_
_entity.id
_entity.type
_entity.pdbx_description
1 polymer ?
#
loop_
_entity_poly.entity_id
_entity_poly.type
_entity_poly.pdbx_seq_one_letter_code
_entity_poly.pdbx_strand_id
1 'polypeptide(L)'
;MDRKLKRFLIKSFAVLAVIHLAYFIYGYVKFKGLKDVNMYTEFYRFKFYDDVSISHVFVSGLFLFFFIIFLLRNHSQKKYDLSKKLGIGIVLLLISFLSLTFFISYSFGLNAKLRTELPEKNLNKDKTLLNILQPFLYNYTSYSSENLFNPENVLYPKPYPVIEQRDTLYYDPDNKEYYTTESNYYSIDTLTMLSADHKKINNKTKLVLDLLGLDGKELEKRIISKKEIGDSTQIIFKGAEVHPEYDDKMCIFLENKFLFFPLHGILEQKQQYQNAVKRYNLLYKYSQDSLLSSFQKLDVLFKKYNIESQIVPKELTKDVFYYRDHRNEPLNEIRNTYERGQLKDKFVTLDRLFYKPNYLHPSIVGFFISAVLGVWLILFLLYLIWNFRNRKLSSDNVKGDEQI
;
A
#
# COMPACT_ATOMS: atom_id res chain seq x y z
N MET A 1 -38.75 20.47 16.05
CA MET A 1 -39.11 21.00 14.72
C MET A 1 -40.49 20.49 14.36
N ASP A 2 -41.30 21.29 13.67
CA ASP A 2 -42.65 20.89 13.28
C ASP A 2 -42.66 19.87 12.11
N ARG A 3 -43.81 19.23 11.86
CA ARG A 3 -43.95 18.20 10.82
C ARG A 3 -43.67 18.75 9.41
N LYS A 4 -44.06 20.02 9.15
CA LYS A 4 -43.88 20.66 7.83
C LYS A 4 -42.40 20.91 7.53
N LEU A 5 -41.64 21.50 8.46
CA LEU A 5 -40.19 21.72 8.32
C LEU A 5 -39.43 20.40 8.22
N LYS A 6 -39.78 19.39 9.04
CA LYS A 6 -39.17 18.05 8.92
C LYS A 6 -39.36 17.47 7.50
N ARG A 7 -40.58 17.54 6.96
CA ARG A 7 -40.87 17.03 5.60
C ARG A 7 -40.12 17.81 4.52
N PHE A 8 -39.99 19.13 4.66
CA PHE A 8 -39.18 19.96 3.74
C PHE A 8 -37.70 19.56 3.75
N LEU A 9 -37.13 19.33 4.92
CA LEU A 9 -35.73 18.94 5.05
C LEU A 9 -35.48 17.53 4.51
N ILE A 10 -36.38 16.58 4.77
CA ILE A 10 -36.31 15.24 4.17
C ILE A 10 -36.31 15.33 2.63
N LYS A 11 -37.21 16.14 2.05
CA LYS A 11 -37.21 16.38 0.60
C LYS A 11 -35.90 17.00 0.11
N SER A 12 -35.33 17.92 0.87
CA SER A 12 -34.05 18.56 0.55
C SER A 12 -32.91 17.54 0.55
N PHE A 13 -32.87 16.64 1.54
CA PHE A 13 -31.91 15.52 1.55
C PHE A 13 -32.10 14.54 0.39
N ALA A 14 -33.34 14.26 0.00
CA ALA A 14 -33.60 13.43 -1.17
C ALA A 14 -33.05 14.08 -2.46
N VAL A 15 -33.23 15.39 -2.64
CA VAL A 15 -32.65 16.13 -3.78
C VAL A 15 -31.11 16.07 -3.73
N LEU A 16 -30.51 16.33 -2.58
CA LEU A 16 -29.05 16.22 -2.40
C LEU A 16 -28.55 14.82 -2.76
N ALA A 17 -29.23 13.77 -2.30
CA ALA A 17 -28.87 12.39 -2.59
C ALA A 17 -28.91 12.09 -4.11
N VAL A 18 -29.92 12.59 -4.83
CA VAL A 18 -30.00 12.47 -6.29
C VAL A 18 -28.83 13.18 -6.97
N ILE A 19 -28.45 14.38 -6.50
CA ILE A 19 -27.30 15.10 -7.03
C ILE A 19 -26.00 14.31 -6.78
N HIS A 20 -25.77 13.82 -5.57
CA HIS A 20 -24.61 12.97 -5.25
C HIS A 20 -24.57 11.73 -6.14
N LEU A 21 -25.70 11.06 -6.36
CA LEU A 21 -25.79 9.90 -7.24
C LEU A 21 -25.47 10.26 -8.70
N ALA A 22 -25.95 11.39 -9.20
CA ALA A 22 -25.64 11.85 -10.55
C ALA A 22 -24.14 12.11 -10.73
N TYR A 23 -23.48 12.77 -9.77
CA TYR A 23 -22.02 12.98 -9.81
C TYR A 23 -21.26 11.66 -9.70
N PHE A 24 -21.73 10.71 -8.89
CA PHE A 24 -21.15 9.37 -8.81
C PHE A 24 -21.23 8.65 -10.16
N ILE A 25 -22.40 8.62 -10.80
CA ILE A 25 -22.58 8.01 -12.13
C ILE A 25 -21.70 8.71 -13.16
N TYR A 26 -21.65 10.05 -13.13
CA TYR A 26 -20.81 10.83 -14.02
C TYR A 26 -19.33 10.46 -13.88
N GLY A 27 -18.83 10.36 -12.64
CA GLY A 27 -17.46 9.90 -12.37
C GLY A 27 -17.21 8.47 -12.86
N TYR A 28 -18.15 7.57 -12.64
CA TYR A 28 -18.05 6.19 -13.10
C TYR A 28 -17.93 6.09 -14.63
N VAL A 29 -18.69 6.90 -15.36
CA VAL A 29 -18.68 6.91 -16.84
C VAL A 29 -17.49 7.66 -17.41
N LYS A 30 -16.98 8.70 -16.72
CA LYS A 30 -15.87 9.53 -17.20
C LYS A 30 -14.48 8.92 -16.98
N PHE A 31 -14.37 7.83 -16.23
CA PHE A 31 -13.12 7.11 -16.09
C PHE A 31 -12.63 6.61 -17.47
N LYS A 32 -11.46 7.08 -17.89
CA LYS A 32 -10.91 6.80 -19.24
C LYS A 32 -10.07 5.52 -19.32
N GLY A 33 -9.95 4.78 -18.22
CA GLY A 33 -9.18 3.55 -18.14
C GLY A 33 -7.81 3.71 -17.46
N LEU A 34 -7.13 2.58 -17.26
CA LEU A 34 -5.85 2.49 -16.52
C LEU A 34 -4.69 3.26 -17.16
N LYS A 35 -4.71 3.43 -18.48
CA LYS A 35 -3.68 4.15 -19.23
C LYS A 35 -3.59 5.62 -18.80
N ASP A 36 -4.73 6.23 -18.51
CA ASP A 36 -4.82 7.66 -18.15
C ASP A 36 -4.64 7.94 -16.66
N VAL A 37 -4.55 6.90 -15.82
CA VAL A 37 -4.31 7.06 -14.38
C VAL A 37 -2.93 7.65 -14.17
N ASN A 38 -2.82 8.75 -13.42
CA ASN A 38 -1.56 9.41 -13.09
C ASN A 38 -1.64 10.04 -11.69
N MET A 39 -0.56 10.67 -11.23
CA MET A 39 -0.51 11.31 -9.91
C MET A 39 -1.63 12.32 -9.63
N TYR A 40 -2.29 12.85 -10.66
CA TYR A 40 -3.42 13.78 -10.54
C TYR A 40 -4.79 13.09 -10.52
N THR A 41 -4.87 11.78 -10.73
CA THR A 41 -6.11 11.01 -10.65
C THR A 41 -6.59 10.82 -9.21
N GLU A 42 -5.68 10.88 -8.23
CA GLU A 42 -5.99 10.70 -6.81
C GLU A 42 -6.90 11.80 -6.24
N PHE A 43 -6.70 13.04 -6.69
CA PHE A 43 -7.37 14.19 -6.13
C PHE A 43 -8.30 14.82 -7.15
N TYR A 44 -9.50 15.13 -6.72
CA TYR A 44 -10.28 16.13 -7.44
C TYR A 44 -9.61 17.49 -7.22
N ARG A 45 -8.85 17.94 -8.22
CA ARG A 45 -8.31 19.30 -8.20
C ARG A 45 -9.46 20.22 -8.60
N PHE A 46 -9.77 21.22 -7.79
CA PHE A 46 -10.51 22.40 -8.25
C PHE A 46 -9.67 23.09 -9.33
N LYS A 47 -9.66 22.53 -10.54
CA LYS A 47 -9.25 23.25 -11.73
C LYS A 47 -10.44 24.13 -12.05
N PHE A 48 -10.25 25.45 -11.97
CA PHE A 48 -11.26 26.45 -12.32
C PHE A 48 -11.81 26.28 -13.76
N TYR A 49 -11.17 25.46 -14.58
CA TYR A 49 -11.53 25.14 -15.97
C TYR A 49 -11.96 23.68 -16.19
N ASP A 50 -12.22 22.91 -15.13
CA ASP A 50 -12.77 21.55 -15.26
C ASP A 50 -14.28 21.58 -15.11
N ASP A 51 -14.97 20.88 -16.01
CA ASP A 51 -16.43 20.89 -16.16
C ASP A 51 -17.14 20.57 -14.84
N VAL A 52 -16.54 19.68 -14.04
CA VAL A 52 -17.06 19.27 -12.73
C VAL A 52 -16.99 20.39 -11.69
N SER A 53 -15.98 21.27 -11.76
CA SER A 53 -15.77 22.35 -10.78
C SER A 53 -16.78 23.44 -11.03
N ILE A 54 -16.95 23.77 -12.30
CA ILE A 54 -17.91 24.78 -12.77
C ILE A 54 -19.32 24.28 -12.46
N SER A 55 -19.66 23.05 -12.84
CA SER A 55 -20.98 22.48 -12.55
C SER A 55 -21.24 22.39 -11.04
N HIS A 56 -20.22 22.12 -10.23
CA HIS A 56 -20.35 22.07 -8.78
C HIS A 56 -20.79 23.42 -8.21
N VAL A 57 -20.10 24.51 -8.57
CA VAL A 57 -20.45 25.86 -8.10
C VAL A 57 -21.89 26.22 -8.47
N PHE A 58 -22.30 25.97 -9.73
CA PHE A 58 -23.65 26.27 -10.17
C PHE A 58 -24.72 25.41 -9.50
N VAL A 59 -24.53 24.09 -9.43
CA VAL A 59 -25.51 23.16 -8.84
C VAL A 59 -25.67 23.41 -7.34
N SER A 60 -24.56 23.56 -6.62
CA SER A 60 -24.57 23.84 -5.19
C SER A 60 -25.15 25.22 -4.89
N GLY A 61 -24.77 26.24 -5.68
CA GLY A 61 -25.31 27.59 -5.57
C GLY A 61 -26.82 27.64 -5.82
N LEU A 62 -27.30 27.05 -6.92
CA LEU A 62 -28.73 26.98 -7.25
C LEU A 62 -29.53 26.24 -6.18
N PHE A 63 -29.04 25.08 -5.73
CA PHE A 63 -29.70 24.31 -4.69
C PHE A 63 -29.81 25.12 -3.40
N LEU A 64 -28.70 25.69 -2.93
CA LEU A 64 -28.67 26.48 -1.69
C LEU A 64 -29.54 27.74 -1.79
N PHE A 65 -29.57 28.39 -2.96
CA PHE A 65 -30.41 29.57 -3.21
C PHE A 65 -31.91 29.25 -3.12
N PHE A 66 -32.38 28.20 -3.80
CA PHE A 66 -33.78 27.81 -3.68
C PHE A 66 -34.10 27.30 -2.27
N PHE A 67 -33.19 26.51 -1.69
CA PHE A 67 -33.33 26.00 -0.34
C PHE A 67 -33.53 27.12 0.68
N ILE A 68 -32.68 28.16 0.68
CA ILE A 68 -32.80 29.28 1.61
C ILE A 68 -34.10 30.06 1.39
N ILE A 69 -34.51 30.31 0.13
CA ILE A 69 -35.78 30.99 -0.17
C ILE A 69 -36.96 30.24 0.41
N PHE A 70 -37.05 28.93 0.16
CA PHE A 70 -38.16 28.12 0.68
C PHE A 70 -38.13 27.99 2.20
N LEU A 71 -36.94 27.89 2.80
CA LEU A 71 -36.76 27.87 4.26
C LEU A 71 -37.26 29.18 4.89
N LEU A 72 -36.80 30.33 4.37
CA LEU A 72 -37.14 31.64 4.91
C LEU A 72 -38.62 31.99 4.69
N ARG A 73 -39.18 31.69 3.51
CA ARG A 73 -40.58 32.01 3.21
C ARG A 73 -41.56 31.17 4.03
N ASN A 74 -41.30 29.88 4.20
CA ASN A 74 -42.32 28.94 4.69
C ASN A 74 -42.08 28.46 6.13
N HIS A 75 -40.87 28.60 6.67
CA HIS A 75 -40.51 27.95 7.93
C HIS A 75 -39.83 28.86 8.97
N SER A 76 -39.60 30.14 8.65
CA SER A 76 -38.96 31.11 9.55
C SER A 76 -39.90 31.78 10.57
N GLN A 77 -41.22 31.72 10.38
CA GLN A 77 -42.17 32.51 11.19
C GLN A 77 -42.47 31.92 12.58
N LYS A 78 -41.99 30.70 12.86
CA LYS A 78 -42.35 29.99 14.10
C LYS A 78 -41.46 30.40 15.28
N LYS A 79 -42.08 30.55 16.45
CA LYS A 79 -41.38 30.69 17.74
C LYS A 79 -40.79 29.33 18.13
N TYR A 80 -39.51 29.15 17.84
CA TYR A 80 -38.71 28.05 18.34
C TYR A 80 -37.90 28.48 19.56
N ASP A 81 -37.86 27.59 20.55
CA ASP A 81 -36.94 27.61 21.70
C ASP A 81 -35.49 27.39 21.24
N LEU A 82 -34.54 27.72 22.12
CA LEU A 82 -33.10 27.71 21.82
C LEU A 82 -32.64 26.33 21.31
N SER A 83 -33.07 25.26 21.97
CA SER A 83 -32.75 23.87 21.57
C SER A 83 -33.19 23.57 20.13
N LYS A 84 -34.43 23.94 19.78
CA LYS A 84 -34.93 23.77 18.41
C LYS A 84 -34.20 24.65 17.38
N LYS A 85 -33.75 25.86 17.76
CA LYS A 85 -32.93 26.71 16.88
C LYS A 85 -31.56 26.10 16.61
N LEU A 86 -30.90 25.58 17.64
CA LEU A 86 -29.63 24.86 17.51
C LEU A 86 -29.78 23.62 16.63
N GLY A 87 -30.86 22.85 16.81
CA GLY A 87 -31.17 21.70 15.95
C GLY A 87 -31.33 22.08 14.48
N ILE A 88 -31.95 23.22 14.17
CA ILE A 88 -32.02 23.76 12.80
C ILE A 88 -30.62 24.14 12.30
N GLY A 89 -29.81 24.79 13.14
CA GLY A 89 -28.42 25.14 12.81
C GLY A 89 -27.58 23.91 12.44
N ILE A 90 -27.70 22.81 13.19
CA ILE A 90 -27.00 21.55 12.90
C ILE A 90 -27.45 20.97 11.55
N VAL A 91 -28.76 20.99 11.26
CA VAL A 91 -29.26 20.50 9.98
C VAL A 91 -28.76 21.37 8.82
N LEU A 92 -28.69 22.70 9.00
CA LEU A 92 -28.12 23.61 8.00
C LEU A 92 -26.63 23.33 7.76
N LEU A 93 -25.88 22.97 8.80
CA LEU A 93 -24.48 22.57 8.65
C LEU A 93 -24.37 21.33 7.75
N LEU A 94 -25.22 20.34 8.01
CA LEU A 94 -25.22 19.09 7.24
C LEU A 94 -25.64 19.32 5.79
N ILE A 95 -26.63 20.19 5.55
CA ILE A 95 -27.02 20.61 4.20
C ILE A 95 -25.89 21.35 3.49
N SER A 96 -25.19 22.26 4.18
CA SER A 96 -24.05 22.99 3.63
C SER A 96 -22.92 22.03 3.25
N PHE A 97 -22.60 21.09 4.14
CA PHE A 97 -21.59 20.07 3.91
C PHE A 97 -21.93 19.19 2.70
N LEU A 98 -23.15 18.63 2.64
CA LEU A 98 -23.57 17.80 1.50
C LEU A 98 -23.59 18.59 0.19
N SER A 99 -24.07 19.84 0.23
CA SER A 99 -24.07 20.71 -0.95
C SER A 99 -22.66 20.96 -1.49
N LEU A 100 -21.64 20.99 -0.64
CA LEU A 100 -20.26 21.28 -1.04
C LEU A 100 -19.43 20.02 -1.29
N THR A 101 -19.97 18.81 -1.12
CA THR A 101 -19.20 17.55 -1.24
C THR A 101 -19.54 16.71 -2.47
N PHE A 102 -20.32 17.22 -3.44
CA PHE A 102 -20.66 16.44 -4.65
C PHE A 102 -19.44 15.99 -5.46
N PHE A 103 -18.35 16.77 -5.46
CA PHE A 103 -17.10 16.38 -6.12
C PHE A 103 -16.48 15.12 -5.50
N ILE A 104 -16.71 14.86 -4.20
CA ILE A 104 -16.27 13.62 -3.55
C ILE A 104 -17.03 12.44 -4.12
N SER A 105 -18.34 12.58 -4.40
CA SER A 105 -19.13 11.54 -5.06
C SER A 105 -18.64 11.24 -6.46
N TYR A 106 -18.20 12.26 -7.21
CA TYR A 106 -17.53 12.06 -8.50
C TYR A 106 -16.26 11.21 -8.35
N SER A 107 -15.39 11.53 -7.38
CA SER A 107 -14.20 10.73 -7.10
C SER A 107 -14.53 9.29 -6.65
N PHE A 108 -15.61 9.09 -5.89
CA PHE A 108 -16.10 7.75 -5.57
C PHE A 108 -16.52 6.98 -6.84
N GLY A 109 -17.18 7.64 -7.79
CA GLY A 109 -17.53 7.06 -9.08
C GLY A 109 -16.31 6.58 -9.87
N LEU A 110 -15.29 7.45 -9.97
CA LEU A 110 -14.01 7.11 -10.61
C LEU A 110 -13.34 5.90 -9.94
N ASN A 111 -13.26 5.89 -8.60
CA ASN A 111 -12.64 4.79 -7.85
C ASN A 111 -13.45 3.48 -7.99
N ALA A 112 -14.79 3.56 -8.00
CA ALA A 112 -15.65 2.40 -8.23
C ALA A 112 -15.42 1.80 -9.63
N LYS A 113 -15.29 2.63 -10.67
CA LYS A 113 -14.96 2.16 -12.02
C LYS A 113 -13.56 1.56 -12.10
N LEU A 114 -12.57 2.23 -11.50
CA LEU A 114 -11.20 1.72 -11.40
C LEU A 114 -11.15 0.31 -10.79
N ARG A 115 -11.84 0.09 -9.67
CA ARG A 115 -11.89 -1.22 -8.99
C ARG A 115 -12.62 -2.30 -9.79
N THR A 116 -13.55 -1.88 -10.66
CA THR A 116 -14.23 -2.79 -11.59
C THR A 116 -13.28 -3.24 -12.70
N GLU A 117 -12.51 -2.32 -13.29
CA GLU A 117 -11.57 -2.62 -14.38
C GLU A 117 -10.27 -3.28 -13.89
N LEU A 118 -9.83 -2.94 -12.69
CA LEU A 118 -8.66 -3.51 -12.03
C LEU A 118 -9.01 -4.00 -10.63
N PRO A 119 -9.61 -5.19 -10.50
CA PRO A 119 -9.83 -5.78 -9.18
C PRO A 119 -8.52 -5.90 -8.40
N GLU A 120 -8.57 -5.76 -7.07
CA GLU A 120 -7.40 -5.83 -6.20
C GLU A 120 -6.55 -7.09 -6.44
N LYS A 121 -7.21 -8.24 -6.66
CA LYS A 121 -6.55 -9.50 -7.00
C LYS A 121 -5.66 -9.38 -8.25
N ASN A 122 -6.11 -8.63 -9.25
CA ASN A 122 -5.35 -8.42 -10.49
C ASN A 122 -4.23 -7.39 -10.29
N LEU A 123 -4.47 -6.32 -9.51
CA LEU A 123 -3.40 -5.40 -9.11
C LEU A 123 -2.27 -6.13 -8.35
N ASN A 124 -2.63 -7.00 -7.41
CA ASN A 124 -1.67 -7.78 -6.63
C ASN A 124 -0.92 -8.81 -7.50
N LYS A 125 -1.56 -9.39 -8.52
CA LYS A 125 -0.87 -10.24 -9.51
C LYS A 125 0.16 -9.43 -10.31
N ASP A 126 -0.20 -8.23 -10.75
CA ASP A 126 0.71 -7.35 -11.51
C ASP A 126 1.91 -6.93 -10.64
N LYS A 127 1.67 -6.50 -9.38
CA LYS A 127 2.73 -6.22 -8.40
C LYS A 127 3.63 -7.43 -8.16
N THR A 128 3.04 -8.61 -8.02
CA THR A 128 3.80 -9.86 -7.82
C THR A 128 4.72 -10.14 -9.02
N LEU A 129 4.23 -9.98 -10.25
CA LEU A 129 5.04 -10.15 -11.46
C LEU A 129 6.21 -9.17 -11.46
N LEU A 130 5.96 -7.89 -11.17
CA LEU A 130 7.02 -6.87 -11.08
C LEU A 130 8.04 -7.19 -9.99
N ASN A 131 7.60 -7.63 -8.81
CA ASN A 131 8.50 -8.00 -7.72
C ASN A 131 9.34 -9.23 -8.05
N ILE A 132 8.78 -10.22 -8.77
CA ILE A 132 9.54 -11.39 -9.24
C ILE A 132 10.57 -10.95 -10.27
N LEU A 133 10.19 -10.14 -11.26
CA LEU A 133 11.08 -9.79 -12.37
C LEU A 133 12.03 -8.62 -12.09
N GLN A 134 11.86 -7.91 -10.98
CA GLN A 134 12.60 -6.70 -10.63
C GLN A 134 14.11 -6.73 -10.88
N PRO A 135 14.87 -7.80 -10.55
CA PRO A 135 16.30 -7.84 -10.83
C PRO A 135 16.64 -7.66 -12.30
N PHE A 136 15.76 -8.09 -13.21
CA PHE A 136 15.93 -7.99 -14.66
C PHE A 136 15.51 -6.64 -15.22
N LEU A 137 15.04 -5.69 -14.39
CA LEU A 137 14.42 -4.42 -14.80
C LEU A 137 15.27 -3.19 -14.44
N TYR A 138 16.58 -3.33 -14.29
CA TYR A 138 17.50 -2.21 -14.08
C TYR A 138 18.33 -1.96 -15.35
N ASN A 139 18.16 -0.79 -15.97
CA ASN A 139 18.75 -0.46 -17.29
C ASN A 139 20.24 -0.14 -17.27
N TYR A 140 20.79 0.16 -16.10
CA TYR A 140 22.20 0.50 -15.94
C TYR A 140 22.60 0.07 -14.55
N THR A 141 23.27 -1.04 -14.49
CA THR A 141 23.94 -1.48 -13.29
C THR A 141 25.41 -1.50 -13.65
N SER A 142 26.23 -0.69 -12.97
CA SER A 142 27.68 -0.85 -12.84
C SER A 142 28.05 -2.17 -12.15
N TYR A 143 27.23 -3.20 -12.35
CA TYR A 143 27.26 -4.51 -11.76
C TYR A 143 27.77 -5.42 -12.87
N SER A 144 28.83 -6.17 -12.61
CA SER A 144 29.24 -7.27 -13.49
C SER A 144 28.13 -8.34 -13.52
N SER A 145 28.12 -9.21 -14.52
CA SER A 145 27.39 -10.50 -14.46
C SER A 145 27.65 -11.22 -13.14
N GLU A 146 28.83 -11.03 -12.57
CA GLU A 146 29.18 -11.43 -11.24
C GLU A 146 28.21 -10.90 -10.15
N ASN A 147 27.85 -9.62 -10.17
CA ASN A 147 26.99 -9.06 -9.12
C ASN A 147 25.47 -9.29 -9.34
N LEU A 148 25.04 -9.84 -10.49
CA LEU A 148 23.65 -10.27 -10.70
C LEU A 148 23.48 -11.79 -10.73
N PHE A 149 24.55 -12.53 -11.06
CA PHE A 149 24.51 -13.97 -11.35
C PHE A 149 25.68 -14.77 -10.73
N ASN A 150 26.70 -14.15 -10.12
CA ASN A 150 27.70 -14.89 -9.33
C ASN A 150 27.17 -15.16 -7.92
N PRO A 151 27.06 -16.44 -7.52
CA PRO A 151 26.78 -16.82 -6.15
C PRO A 151 27.80 -16.32 -5.13
N GLU A 152 29.02 -15.92 -5.51
CA GLU A 152 30.08 -15.48 -4.58
C GLU A 152 30.09 -13.97 -4.29
N ASN A 153 29.70 -13.12 -5.25
CA ASN A 153 29.69 -11.65 -5.10
C ASN A 153 28.31 -11.04 -4.81
N VAL A 154 27.27 -11.87 -4.73
CA VAL A 154 25.96 -11.55 -4.14
C VAL A 154 25.82 -12.29 -2.80
N LEU A 155 26.91 -12.31 -2.04
CA LEU A 155 26.94 -12.81 -0.67
C LEU A 155 27.37 -11.70 0.27
N TYR A 156 26.43 -11.42 1.18
CA TYR A 156 26.57 -10.86 2.52
C TYR A 156 26.23 -9.38 2.69
N PRO A 157 25.04 -9.08 3.23
CA PRO A 157 25.00 -8.58 4.60
C PRO A 157 25.25 -9.78 5.54
N LYS A 158 26.49 -9.96 6.02
CA LYS A 158 26.75 -10.94 7.07
C LYS A 158 25.98 -10.52 8.35
N PRO A 159 25.55 -11.48 9.19
CA PRO A 159 25.46 -12.91 8.89
C PRO A 159 24.18 -13.59 9.43
N TYR A 160 23.68 -14.58 8.69
CA TYR A 160 23.39 -15.84 9.36
C TYR A 160 24.76 -16.45 9.67
N PRO A 161 25.18 -16.53 10.95
CA PRO A 161 26.54 -16.91 11.25
C PRO A 161 26.66 -18.42 11.02
N VAL A 162 27.67 -18.83 10.25
CA VAL A 162 28.03 -20.24 10.08
C VAL A 162 29.49 -20.39 10.50
N ILE A 163 29.84 -21.52 11.11
CA ILE A 163 31.20 -21.81 11.53
C ILE A 163 31.72 -23.03 10.78
N GLU A 164 32.89 -22.89 10.14
CA GLU A 164 33.60 -23.97 9.47
C GLU A 164 34.33 -24.80 10.52
N GLN A 165 34.19 -26.12 10.44
CA GLN A 165 34.99 -27.08 11.19
C GLN A 165 35.73 -27.98 10.20
N ARG A 166 37.06 -27.95 10.24
CA ARG A 166 37.91 -28.78 9.40
C ARG A 166 38.36 -29.99 10.18
N ASP A 167 37.95 -31.17 9.74
CA ASP A 167 38.39 -32.44 10.30
C ASP A 167 39.32 -33.13 9.27
N THR A 168 40.44 -33.67 9.73
CA THR A 168 41.41 -34.37 8.86
C THR A 168 40.98 -35.83 8.72
N LEU A 169 40.55 -36.23 7.51
CA LEU A 169 40.01 -37.58 7.26
C LEU A 169 41.09 -38.66 7.10
N TYR A 170 42.27 -38.31 6.61
CA TYR A 170 43.37 -39.25 6.42
C TYR A 170 44.72 -38.58 6.68
N TYR A 171 45.56 -39.26 7.45
CA TYR A 171 46.93 -38.87 7.74
C TYR A 171 47.82 -40.04 7.31
N ASP A 172 48.58 -39.88 6.23
CA ASP A 172 49.63 -40.82 5.84
C ASP A 172 50.85 -40.58 6.76
N PRO A 173 51.21 -41.54 7.63
CA PRO A 173 52.33 -41.36 8.57
C PRO A 173 53.68 -41.14 7.89
N ASP A 174 53.83 -41.63 6.65
CA ASP A 174 55.10 -41.63 5.92
C ASP A 174 55.21 -40.46 4.92
N ASN A 175 54.13 -39.70 4.69
CA ASN A 175 54.15 -38.55 3.78
C ASN A 175 53.27 -37.39 4.27
N LYS A 176 53.89 -36.44 4.98
CA LYS A 176 53.23 -35.28 5.62
C LYS A 176 52.53 -34.30 4.66
N GLU A 177 52.74 -34.44 3.35
CA GLU A 177 52.14 -33.56 2.33
C GLU A 177 50.79 -34.06 1.80
N TYR A 178 50.39 -35.31 2.10
CA TYR A 178 49.11 -35.88 1.68
C TYR A 178 48.16 -36.03 2.87
N TYR A 179 47.40 -34.97 3.16
CA TYR A 179 46.24 -35.03 4.05
C TYR A 179 45.00 -34.55 3.30
N THR A 180 43.90 -35.27 3.45
CA THR A 180 42.58 -34.82 2.98
C THR A 180 41.82 -34.24 4.15
N THR A 181 41.46 -32.96 4.06
CA THR A 181 40.55 -32.31 5.00
C THR A 181 39.12 -32.38 4.48
N GLU A 182 38.18 -32.68 5.36
CA GLU A 182 36.76 -32.46 5.10
C GLU A 182 36.28 -31.28 5.94
N SER A 183 35.66 -30.31 5.27
CA SER A 183 35.09 -29.13 5.92
C SER A 183 33.60 -29.34 6.15
N ASN A 184 33.22 -29.46 7.42
CA ASN A 184 31.82 -29.51 7.84
C ASN A 184 31.39 -28.12 8.33
N TYR A 185 30.26 -27.62 7.86
CA TYR A 185 29.77 -26.28 8.23
C TYR A 185 28.53 -26.41 9.12
N TYR A 186 28.40 -25.52 10.10
CA TYR A 186 27.27 -25.54 11.03
C TYR A 186 26.62 -24.16 11.12
N SER A 187 25.29 -24.11 11.26
CA SER A 187 24.57 -22.88 11.61
C SER A 187 25.00 -22.37 12.98
N ILE A 188 24.90 -21.05 13.20
CA ILE A 188 25.04 -20.43 14.52
C ILE A 188 23.66 -19.98 14.95
N ASP A 189 23.12 -20.69 15.92
CA ASP A 189 21.78 -20.47 16.45
C ASP A 189 21.86 -19.85 17.85
N THR A 190 20.80 -19.13 18.21
CA THR A 190 20.68 -18.46 19.52
C THR A 190 19.45 -18.97 20.26
N LEU A 191 19.65 -19.40 21.49
CA LEU A 191 18.60 -19.86 22.40
C LEU A 191 18.58 -18.99 23.65
N THR A 192 17.43 -18.39 23.96
CA THR A 192 17.21 -17.63 25.20
C THR A 192 16.25 -18.40 26.09
N MET A 193 16.67 -18.70 27.32
CA MET A 193 15.85 -19.42 28.31
C MET A 193 16.01 -18.82 29.71
N LEU A 194 15.13 -19.16 30.65
CA LEU A 194 15.29 -18.71 32.04
C LEU A 194 16.55 -19.34 32.65
N SER A 195 17.31 -18.55 33.41
CA SER A 195 18.58 -18.99 34.02
C SER A 195 18.39 -20.17 34.99
N ALA A 196 17.21 -20.28 35.61
CA ALA A 196 16.83 -21.43 36.43
C ALA A 196 16.64 -22.72 35.62
N ASP A 197 16.07 -22.61 34.41
CA ASP A 197 15.83 -23.72 33.49
C ASP A 197 17.10 -24.18 32.76
N HIS A 198 18.08 -23.27 32.59
CA HIS A 198 19.43 -23.64 32.12
C HIS A 198 20.22 -24.39 33.20
N LYS A 199 20.14 -23.97 34.48
CA LYS A 199 20.86 -24.61 35.60
C LYS A 199 20.33 -26.00 35.96
N LYS A 200 19.07 -26.27 35.64
CA LYS A 200 18.43 -27.59 35.76
C LYS A 200 17.75 -27.89 34.45
N ILE A 201 18.41 -28.61 33.54
CA ILE A 201 17.79 -29.11 32.30
C ILE A 201 16.58 -29.97 32.71
N ASN A 202 15.40 -29.36 32.75
CA ASN A 202 14.17 -29.98 33.21
C ASN A 202 13.47 -30.64 32.01
N ASN A 203 12.52 -31.53 32.25
CA ASN A 203 11.82 -32.30 31.21
C ASN A 203 11.15 -31.43 30.12
N LYS A 204 10.79 -30.18 30.43
CA LYS A 204 10.30 -29.19 29.44
C LYS A 204 11.39 -28.66 28.51
N THR A 205 12.59 -28.41 29.01
CA THR A 205 13.74 -27.96 28.22
C THR A 205 14.23 -29.09 27.31
N LYS A 206 14.17 -30.33 27.80
CA LYS A 206 14.49 -31.53 27.02
C LYS A 206 13.57 -31.71 25.79
N LEU A 207 12.26 -31.44 25.94
CA LEU A 207 11.30 -31.46 24.82
C LEU A 207 11.60 -30.41 23.73
N VAL A 208 12.11 -29.22 24.10
CA VAL A 208 12.48 -28.18 23.13
C VAL A 208 13.81 -28.51 22.44
N LEU A 209 14.74 -29.13 23.17
CA LEU A 209 16.01 -29.62 22.63
C LEU A 209 15.83 -30.84 21.71
N ASP A 210 14.92 -31.75 22.05
CA ASP A 210 14.52 -32.89 21.21
C ASP A 210 13.85 -32.40 19.91
N LEU A 211 13.06 -31.32 19.96
CA LEU A 211 12.48 -30.69 18.76
C LEU A 211 13.54 -30.11 17.81
N LEU A 212 14.72 -29.77 18.35
CA LEU A 212 15.90 -29.29 17.62
C LEU A 212 16.90 -30.42 17.33
N GLY A 213 16.61 -31.66 17.75
CA GLY A 213 17.46 -32.84 17.54
C GLY A 213 18.77 -32.84 18.35
N LEU A 214 18.84 -32.12 19.47
CA LEU A 214 20.07 -31.95 20.27
C LEU A 214 19.91 -32.54 21.68
N ASP A 215 20.84 -33.40 22.11
CA ASP A 215 20.93 -33.82 23.52
C ASP A 215 21.57 -32.71 24.39
N GLY A 216 21.21 -32.63 25.67
CA GLY A 216 21.73 -31.62 26.59
C GLY A 216 23.25 -31.66 26.75
N LYS A 217 23.86 -32.85 26.68
CA LYS A 217 25.33 -33.02 26.69
C LYS A 217 25.99 -32.61 25.37
N GLU A 218 25.26 -32.69 24.27
CA GLU A 218 25.74 -32.33 22.94
C GLU A 218 25.66 -30.82 22.70
N LEU A 219 24.61 -30.18 23.21
CA LEU A 219 24.51 -28.73 23.27
C LEU A 219 25.70 -28.11 24.01
N GLU A 220 26.08 -28.63 25.18
CA GLU A 220 27.24 -28.11 25.93
C GLU A 220 28.55 -28.10 25.14
N LYS A 221 28.79 -29.13 24.31
CA LYS A 221 29.97 -29.21 23.44
C LYS A 221 29.93 -28.25 22.26
N ARG A 222 28.72 -27.85 21.85
CA ARG A 222 28.45 -26.99 20.69
C ARG A 222 28.31 -25.51 21.07
N ILE A 223 28.39 -25.14 22.33
CA ILE A 223 28.26 -23.75 22.77
C ILE A 223 29.47 -22.91 22.36
N ILE A 224 29.18 -21.78 21.72
CA ILE A 224 30.15 -20.78 21.29
C ILE A 224 30.28 -19.68 22.35
N SER A 225 29.16 -19.20 22.89
CA SER A 225 29.17 -18.23 24.00
C SER A 225 27.88 -18.25 24.82
N LYS A 226 27.96 -17.74 26.05
CA LYS A 226 26.82 -17.58 26.96
C LYS A 226 26.81 -16.17 27.52
N LYS A 227 25.61 -15.60 27.69
CA LYS A 227 25.40 -14.29 28.31
C LYS A 227 24.17 -14.31 29.20
N GLU A 228 24.32 -13.91 30.46
CA GLU A 228 23.17 -13.70 31.35
C GLU A 228 22.57 -12.31 31.10
N ILE A 229 21.24 -12.25 30.97
CA ILE A 229 20.44 -11.05 30.75
C ILE A 229 19.26 -11.10 31.73
N GLY A 230 19.41 -10.44 32.87
CA GLY A 230 18.43 -10.51 33.96
C GLY A 230 18.23 -11.95 34.44
N ASP A 231 16.98 -12.41 34.51
CA ASP A 231 16.62 -13.77 34.91
C ASP A 231 16.74 -14.80 33.76
N SER A 232 17.29 -14.40 32.62
CA SER A 232 17.46 -15.25 31.43
C SER A 232 18.92 -15.46 31.06
N THR A 233 19.22 -16.62 30.48
CA THR A 233 20.52 -16.93 29.87
C THR A 233 20.32 -17.04 28.37
N GLN A 234 21.09 -16.26 27.62
CA GLN A 234 21.23 -16.37 26.17
C GLN A 234 22.44 -17.25 25.85
N ILE A 235 22.25 -18.23 24.98
CA ILE A 235 23.25 -19.20 24.55
C ILE A 235 23.38 -19.13 23.03
N ILE A 236 24.60 -18.93 22.55
CA ILE A 236 24.95 -19.00 21.13
C ILE A 236 25.68 -20.32 20.91
N PHE A 237 25.24 -21.15 19.97
CA PHE A 237 25.76 -22.50 19.77
C PHE A 237 25.81 -22.90 18.29
N LYS A 238 26.63 -23.92 17.98
CA LYS A 238 26.67 -24.61 16.68
C LYS A 238 25.39 -25.44 16.53
N GLY A 239 24.51 -25.04 15.63
CA GLY A 239 23.23 -25.68 15.36
C GLY A 239 23.35 -26.86 14.41
N ALA A 240 22.49 -26.90 13.40
CA ALA A 240 22.45 -27.98 12.42
C ALA A 240 23.67 -27.91 11.47
N GLU A 241 24.12 -29.07 11.02
CA GLU A 241 25.08 -29.15 9.92
C GLU A 241 24.41 -28.63 8.64
N VAL A 242 25.15 -27.80 7.90
CA VAL A 242 24.72 -27.18 6.65
C VAL A 242 25.78 -27.46 5.60
N HIS A 243 25.39 -27.60 4.34
CA HIS A 243 26.32 -27.84 3.24
C HIS A 243 26.30 -26.64 2.30
N PRO A 244 27.11 -25.59 2.53
CA PRO A 244 27.05 -24.35 1.74
C PRO A 244 27.24 -24.57 0.23
N GLU A 245 27.93 -25.65 -0.15
CA GLU A 245 28.19 -26.06 -1.53
C GLU A 245 27.02 -26.82 -2.19
N TYR A 246 26.06 -27.34 -1.40
CA TYR A 246 24.91 -28.13 -1.88
C TYR A 246 23.55 -27.54 -1.45
N ASP A 247 23.55 -26.55 -0.56
CA ASP A 247 22.36 -25.80 -0.13
C ASP A 247 22.03 -24.67 -1.15
N ASP A 248 22.01 -25.06 -2.42
CA ASP A 248 21.81 -24.28 -3.65
C ASP A 248 20.48 -23.53 -3.74
N LYS A 249 19.67 -23.52 -2.67
CA LYS A 249 18.25 -23.17 -2.72
C LYS A 249 17.90 -21.77 -2.23
N MET A 250 18.84 -20.96 -1.70
CA MET A 250 18.40 -19.78 -0.95
C MET A 250 19.15 -18.44 -1.09
N CYS A 251 20.36 -18.32 -1.64
CA CYS A 251 21.11 -17.05 -1.48
C CYS A 251 20.95 -15.97 -2.57
N ILE A 252 21.04 -16.27 -3.88
CA ILE A 252 21.17 -15.18 -4.87
C ILE A 252 19.93 -14.27 -5.02
N PHE A 253 18.75 -14.70 -4.58
CA PHE A 253 17.51 -13.92 -4.70
C PHE A 253 16.95 -13.35 -3.40
N LEU A 254 17.46 -13.77 -2.23
CA LEU A 254 17.07 -13.18 -0.94
C LEU A 254 17.82 -11.88 -0.64
N GLU A 255 18.95 -11.64 -1.30
CA GLU A 255 19.73 -10.41 -1.12
C GLU A 255 19.17 -9.21 -1.90
N ASN A 256 18.37 -9.45 -2.95
CA ASN A 256 17.50 -8.41 -3.49
C ASN A 256 16.28 -8.24 -2.57
N LYS A 257 16.52 -7.59 -1.43
CA LYS A 257 15.50 -7.22 -0.43
C LYS A 257 14.48 -6.22 -1.00
N PHE A 258 14.78 -5.60 -2.14
CA PHE A 258 13.89 -4.60 -2.69
C PHE A 258 12.73 -5.30 -3.39
N LEU A 259 11.52 -4.98 -2.94
CA LEU A 259 10.30 -5.20 -3.70
C LEU A 259 10.08 -3.95 -4.57
N PHE A 260 9.53 -4.14 -5.77
CA PHE A 260 9.19 -3.05 -6.66
C PHE A 260 8.00 -2.29 -6.05
N PHE A 261 6.96 -3.03 -5.66
CA PHE A 261 5.88 -2.57 -4.78
C PHE A 261 5.39 -3.69 -3.86
N PRO A 262 5.36 -3.49 -2.52
CA PRO A 262 4.83 -4.49 -1.62
C PRO A 262 3.32 -4.71 -1.82
N LEU A 263 2.89 -5.95 -1.60
CA LEU A 263 1.48 -6.32 -1.49
C LEU A 263 0.94 -5.89 -0.13
N HIS A 264 -0.28 -5.35 -0.11
CA HIS A 264 -0.93 -4.95 1.14
C HIS A 264 -1.31 -6.17 1.97
N GLY A 265 -1.13 -6.10 3.29
CA GLY A 265 -1.52 -7.16 4.23
C GLY A 265 -0.61 -8.40 4.26
N ILE A 266 0.52 -8.41 3.55
CA ILE A 266 1.50 -9.51 3.59
C ILE A 266 2.83 -8.95 4.07
N LEU A 267 3.48 -9.62 5.04
CA LEU A 267 4.81 -9.24 5.51
C LEU A 267 5.83 -9.18 4.37
N GLU A 268 6.60 -8.10 4.30
CA GLU A 268 7.58 -7.88 3.23
C GLU A 268 8.61 -9.01 3.15
N GLN A 269 9.07 -9.52 4.31
CA GLN A 269 10.02 -10.65 4.37
C GLN A 269 9.46 -11.90 3.70
N LYS A 270 8.16 -12.18 3.93
CA LYS A 270 7.48 -13.32 3.31
C LYS A 270 7.38 -13.14 1.79
N GLN A 271 7.11 -11.93 1.32
CA GLN A 271 7.05 -11.64 -0.12
C GLN A 271 8.43 -11.75 -0.77
N GLN A 272 9.46 -11.18 -0.15
CA GLN A 272 10.86 -11.27 -0.60
C GLN A 272 11.26 -12.74 -0.77
N TYR A 273 10.99 -13.58 0.24
CA TYR A 273 11.26 -15.01 0.19
C TYR A 273 10.53 -15.72 -0.96
N GLN A 274 9.22 -15.53 -1.06
CA GLN A 274 8.42 -16.19 -2.10
C GLN A 274 8.82 -15.76 -3.51
N ASN A 275 9.15 -14.48 -3.70
CA ASN A 275 9.60 -13.96 -4.99
C ASN A 275 10.99 -14.50 -5.32
N ALA A 276 11.86 -14.65 -4.32
CA ALA A 276 13.18 -15.24 -4.48
C ALA A 276 13.13 -16.69 -4.97
N VAL A 277 12.30 -17.51 -4.33
CA VAL A 277 12.09 -18.91 -4.75
C VAL A 277 11.54 -18.98 -6.18
N LYS A 278 10.62 -18.09 -6.56
CA LYS A 278 10.07 -18.06 -7.92
C LYS A 278 11.12 -17.66 -8.96
N ARG A 279 11.96 -16.66 -8.67
CA ARG A 279 13.07 -16.26 -9.54
C ARG A 279 14.05 -17.41 -9.75
N TYR A 280 14.44 -18.09 -8.68
CA TYR A 280 15.29 -19.27 -8.75
C TYR A 280 14.71 -20.32 -9.69
N ASN A 281 13.43 -20.66 -9.51
CA ASN A 281 12.80 -21.65 -10.36
C ASN A 281 12.77 -21.22 -11.83
N LEU A 282 12.51 -19.93 -12.12
CA LEU A 282 12.50 -19.41 -13.50
C LEU A 282 13.87 -19.51 -14.19
N LEU A 283 14.96 -19.44 -13.43
CA LEU A 283 16.32 -19.40 -13.98
C LEU A 283 17.02 -20.76 -13.99
N TYR A 284 16.75 -21.62 -13.02
CA TYR A 284 17.53 -22.86 -12.83
C TYR A 284 16.69 -24.13 -12.89
N LYS A 285 15.39 -24.06 -12.60
CA LYS A 285 14.54 -25.26 -12.50
C LYS A 285 13.61 -25.45 -13.70
N TYR A 286 13.03 -24.37 -14.19
CA TYR A 286 12.03 -24.39 -15.26
C TYR A 286 12.69 -24.20 -16.63
N SER A 287 11.99 -24.64 -17.67
CA SER A 287 12.37 -24.37 -19.06
C SER A 287 12.49 -22.85 -19.31
N GLN A 288 13.38 -22.46 -20.23
CA GLN A 288 13.54 -21.06 -20.64
C GLN A 288 12.21 -20.39 -21.06
N ASP A 289 11.29 -21.16 -21.63
CA ASP A 289 9.93 -20.70 -22.00
C ASP A 289 9.12 -20.12 -20.84
N SER A 290 9.41 -20.53 -19.59
CA SER A 290 8.74 -20.00 -18.41
C SER A 290 9.16 -18.56 -18.10
N LEU A 291 10.45 -18.24 -18.29
CA LEU A 291 10.94 -16.87 -18.17
C LEU A 291 10.45 -16.01 -19.34
N LEU A 292 10.46 -16.56 -20.57
CA LEU A 292 9.88 -15.90 -21.74
C LEU A 292 8.41 -15.53 -21.53
N SER A 293 7.60 -16.48 -21.04
CA SER A 293 6.19 -16.24 -20.70
C SER A 293 6.04 -15.12 -19.65
N SER A 294 6.98 -15.03 -18.70
CA SER A 294 6.96 -13.98 -17.68
C SER A 294 7.29 -12.61 -18.27
N PHE A 295 8.27 -12.51 -19.18
CA PHE A 295 8.56 -11.25 -19.89
C PHE A 295 7.47 -10.86 -20.89
N GLN A 296 6.78 -11.81 -21.52
CA GLN A 296 5.59 -11.51 -22.34
C GLN A 296 4.47 -10.90 -21.49
N LYS A 297 4.23 -11.45 -20.29
CA LYS A 297 3.27 -10.86 -19.34
C LYS A 297 3.70 -9.46 -18.89
N LEU A 298 5.01 -9.22 -18.75
CA LEU A 298 5.55 -7.90 -18.42
C LEU A 298 5.31 -6.89 -19.56
N ASP A 299 5.56 -7.26 -20.81
CA ASP A 299 5.28 -6.41 -21.97
C ASP A 299 3.79 -6.05 -22.06
N VAL A 300 2.90 -7.02 -21.84
CA VAL A 300 1.45 -6.78 -21.73
C VAL A 300 1.13 -5.82 -20.57
N LEU A 301 1.82 -5.95 -19.43
CA LEU A 301 1.65 -5.07 -18.27
C LEU A 301 2.06 -3.62 -18.62
N PHE A 302 3.18 -3.42 -19.29
CA PHE A 302 3.61 -2.08 -19.73
C PHE A 302 2.60 -1.45 -20.68
N LYS A 303 2.09 -2.21 -21.65
CA LYS A 303 1.01 -1.76 -22.56
C LYS A 303 -0.28 -1.44 -21.81
N LYS A 304 -0.66 -2.26 -20.81
CA LYS A 304 -1.84 -2.06 -19.96
C LYS A 304 -1.78 -0.75 -19.18
N TYR A 305 -0.60 -0.40 -18.64
CA TYR A 305 -0.41 0.80 -17.83
C TYR A 305 0.13 2.00 -18.62
N ASN A 306 0.29 1.87 -19.94
CA ASN A 306 0.86 2.89 -20.82
C ASN A 306 2.27 3.34 -20.40
N ILE A 307 3.13 2.36 -20.11
CA ILE A 307 4.54 2.58 -19.81
C ILE A 307 5.34 2.38 -21.09
N GLU A 308 6.12 3.39 -21.46
CA GLU A 308 7.02 3.29 -22.59
C GLU A 308 8.14 2.29 -22.30
N SER A 309 8.35 1.38 -23.24
CA SER A 309 9.31 0.29 -23.10
C SER A 309 9.80 -0.16 -24.49
N GLN A 310 11.08 -0.52 -24.53
CA GLN A 310 11.75 -1.11 -25.70
C GLN A 310 12.06 -2.59 -25.47
N ILE A 311 11.49 -3.21 -24.43
CA ILE A 311 11.75 -4.61 -24.09
C ILE A 311 11.19 -5.53 -25.18
N VAL A 312 12.05 -6.39 -25.70
CA VAL A 312 11.66 -7.52 -26.56
C VAL A 312 11.78 -8.81 -25.73
N PRO A 313 10.67 -9.45 -25.33
CA PRO A 313 10.71 -10.56 -24.37
C PRO A 313 11.66 -11.71 -24.75
N LYS A 314 11.72 -12.08 -26.04
CA LYS A 314 12.61 -13.15 -26.53
C LYS A 314 14.08 -12.79 -26.40
N GLU A 315 14.42 -11.55 -26.68
CA GLU A 315 15.78 -11.03 -26.60
C GLU A 315 16.22 -10.89 -25.15
N LEU A 316 15.36 -10.31 -24.31
CA LEU A 316 15.62 -10.20 -22.87
C LEU A 316 15.80 -11.57 -22.20
N THR A 317 15.02 -12.59 -22.60
CA THR A 317 15.24 -13.96 -22.12
C THR A 317 16.63 -14.48 -22.49
N LYS A 318 17.06 -14.26 -23.74
CA LYS A 318 18.40 -14.68 -24.19
C LYS A 318 19.49 -13.98 -23.39
N ASP A 319 19.37 -12.66 -23.20
CA ASP A 319 20.35 -11.87 -22.44
C ASP A 319 20.46 -12.39 -21.01
N VAL A 320 19.34 -12.64 -20.35
CA VAL A 320 19.33 -13.17 -18.96
C VAL A 320 19.99 -14.54 -18.86
N PHE A 321 19.73 -15.46 -19.79
CA PHE A 321 20.37 -16.77 -19.77
C PHE A 321 21.85 -16.71 -20.16
N TYR A 322 22.21 -15.83 -21.10
CA TYR A 322 23.59 -15.58 -21.46
C TYR A 322 24.40 -15.15 -20.23
N TYR A 323 23.93 -14.14 -19.48
CA TYR A 323 24.64 -13.67 -18.29
C TYR A 323 24.56 -14.62 -17.09
N ARG A 324 23.52 -15.45 -16.99
CA ARG A 324 23.47 -16.56 -16.03
C ARG A 324 24.62 -17.55 -16.25
N ASP A 325 24.90 -17.84 -17.52
CA ASP A 325 25.88 -18.86 -17.92
C ASP A 325 27.31 -18.29 -18.03
N HIS A 326 27.46 -16.95 -18.15
CA HIS A 326 28.74 -16.26 -18.31
C HIS A 326 28.98 -15.25 -17.17
N ARG A 327 29.66 -15.70 -16.11
CA ARG A 327 29.80 -14.97 -14.82
C ARG A 327 30.77 -13.78 -14.80
N ASN A 328 31.52 -13.54 -15.88
CA ASN A 328 32.56 -12.49 -15.94
C ASN A 328 32.31 -11.40 -17.00
N GLU A 329 31.18 -11.45 -17.70
CA GLU A 329 30.82 -10.45 -18.71
C GLU A 329 30.25 -9.17 -18.06
N PRO A 330 30.62 -7.96 -18.52
CA PRO A 330 30.01 -6.72 -18.07
C PRO A 330 28.52 -6.68 -18.48
N LEU A 331 27.64 -6.30 -17.55
CA LEU A 331 26.18 -6.37 -17.71
C LEU A 331 25.60 -5.20 -18.53
N ASN A 332 26.40 -4.64 -19.44
CA ASN A 332 26.07 -3.44 -20.19
C ASN A 332 25.08 -3.70 -21.35
N GLU A 333 24.64 -4.95 -21.57
CA GLU A 333 23.88 -5.33 -22.76
C GLU A 333 22.50 -5.96 -22.47
N ILE A 334 22.02 -6.01 -21.22
CA ILE A 334 20.64 -6.48 -20.98
C ILE A 334 19.67 -5.46 -21.60
N ARG A 335 18.93 -5.88 -22.63
CA ARG A 335 17.95 -5.05 -23.35
C ARG A 335 16.64 -4.91 -22.58
N ASN A 336 16.68 -4.21 -21.45
CA ASN A 336 15.54 -4.04 -20.55
C ASN A 336 14.99 -2.61 -20.50
N THR A 337 15.25 -1.73 -21.47
CA THR A 337 14.88 -0.31 -21.38
C THR A 337 13.36 -0.04 -21.25
N TYR A 338 12.97 0.71 -20.21
CA TYR A 338 11.61 1.24 -19.96
C TYR A 338 11.62 2.48 -19.05
N GLU A 339 10.52 3.23 -19.06
CA GLU A 339 10.27 4.40 -18.22
C GLU A 339 9.96 4.02 -16.76
N ARG A 340 11.01 3.73 -15.98
CA ARG A 340 10.90 3.28 -14.59
C ARG A 340 10.22 4.28 -13.66
N GLY A 341 10.49 5.58 -13.84
CA GLY A 341 9.86 6.64 -13.05
C GLY A 341 8.34 6.63 -13.23
N GLN A 342 7.87 6.56 -14.48
CA GLN A 342 6.45 6.52 -14.80
C GLN A 342 5.77 5.27 -14.23
N LEU A 343 6.42 4.10 -14.34
CA LEU A 343 5.90 2.85 -13.76
C LEU A 343 5.77 2.97 -12.24
N LYS A 344 6.78 3.53 -11.57
CA LYS A 344 6.76 3.74 -10.11
C LYS A 344 5.62 4.67 -9.71
N ASP A 345 5.50 5.83 -10.35
CA ASP A 345 4.45 6.81 -10.05
C ASP A 345 3.04 6.27 -10.30
N LYS A 346 2.88 5.47 -11.37
CA LYS A 346 1.62 4.76 -11.67
C LYS A 346 1.22 3.84 -10.52
N PHE A 347 2.11 2.96 -10.07
CA PHE A 347 1.79 2.00 -9.00
C PHE A 347 1.65 2.66 -7.63
N VAL A 348 2.40 3.74 -7.34
CA VAL A 348 2.14 4.58 -6.15
C VAL A 348 0.73 5.16 -6.17
N THR A 349 0.31 5.71 -7.32
CA THR A 349 -1.01 6.31 -7.47
C THR A 349 -2.12 5.26 -7.30
N LEU A 350 -1.96 4.11 -7.95
CA LEU A 350 -2.91 3.00 -7.83
C LEU A 350 -3.00 2.51 -6.38
N ASP A 351 -1.87 2.33 -5.69
CA ASP A 351 -1.86 1.92 -4.29
C ASP A 351 -2.63 2.91 -3.39
N ARG A 352 -2.42 4.21 -3.59
CA ARG A 352 -3.17 5.26 -2.88
C ARG A 352 -4.67 5.18 -3.19
N LEU A 353 -5.07 5.07 -4.45
CA LEU A 353 -6.49 4.94 -4.84
C LEU A 353 -7.18 3.70 -4.23
N PHE A 354 -6.44 2.60 -4.04
CA PHE A 354 -6.96 1.36 -3.44
C PHE A 354 -7.02 1.40 -1.91
N TYR A 355 -5.95 1.85 -1.24
CA TYR A 355 -5.78 1.65 0.19
C TYR A 355 -5.78 2.94 1.02
N LYS A 356 -5.45 4.09 0.41
CA LYS A 356 -5.37 5.38 1.09
C LYS A 356 -5.96 6.52 0.23
N PRO A 357 -7.22 6.40 -0.24
CA PRO A 357 -7.77 7.38 -1.17
C PRO A 357 -7.94 8.74 -0.46
N ASN A 358 -7.26 9.76 -0.97
CA ASN A 358 -7.37 11.11 -0.47
C ASN A 358 -8.29 11.95 -1.38
N TYR A 359 -9.51 12.23 -0.93
CA TYR A 359 -10.49 12.97 -1.74
C TYR A 359 -10.22 14.48 -1.78
N LEU A 360 -9.46 14.99 -0.83
CA LEU A 360 -9.03 16.37 -0.74
C LEU A 360 -7.51 16.41 -0.62
N HIS A 361 -6.87 17.25 -1.43
CA HIS A 361 -5.44 17.48 -1.28
C HIS A 361 -5.16 18.18 0.06
N PRO A 362 -4.12 17.81 0.82
CA PRO A 362 -3.85 18.39 2.15
C PRO A 362 -3.83 19.93 2.15
N SER A 363 -3.34 20.55 1.08
CA SER A 363 -3.29 22.01 0.94
C SER A 363 -4.66 22.69 0.80
N ILE A 364 -5.72 21.95 0.45
CA ILE A 364 -7.07 22.51 0.25
C ILE A 364 -8.06 22.14 1.36
N VAL A 365 -7.70 21.22 2.26
CA VAL A 365 -8.57 20.77 3.36
C VAL A 365 -9.02 21.95 4.22
N GLY A 366 -8.09 22.84 4.60
CA GLY A 366 -8.41 24.03 5.40
C GLY A 366 -9.40 24.95 4.69
N PHE A 367 -9.12 25.31 3.43
CA PHE A 367 -10.01 26.15 2.63
C PHE A 367 -11.40 25.53 2.46
N PHE A 368 -11.48 24.22 2.24
CA PHE A 368 -12.74 23.50 2.12
C PHE A 368 -13.57 23.58 3.41
N ILE A 369 -12.96 23.29 4.57
CA ILE A 369 -13.64 23.37 5.87
C ILE A 369 -14.11 24.80 6.14
N SER A 370 -13.27 25.81 5.87
CA SER A 370 -13.64 27.22 6.00
C SER A 370 -14.82 27.60 5.10
N ALA A 371 -14.87 27.11 3.86
CA ALA A 371 -15.99 27.35 2.96
C ALA A 371 -17.29 26.71 3.47
N VAL A 372 -17.24 25.46 3.96
CA VAL A 372 -18.41 24.79 4.57
C VAL A 372 -18.93 25.58 5.77
N LEU A 373 -18.04 25.98 6.67
CA LEU A 373 -18.41 26.76 7.86
C LEU A 373 -18.93 28.15 7.49
N GLY A 374 -18.33 28.81 6.49
CA GLY A 374 -18.76 30.11 6.00
C GLY A 374 -20.16 30.08 5.41
N VAL A 375 -20.44 29.12 4.51
CA VAL A 375 -21.78 28.92 3.94
C VAL A 375 -22.79 28.59 5.03
N TRP A 376 -22.44 27.70 5.96
CA TRP A 376 -23.29 27.38 7.10
C TRP A 376 -23.62 28.61 7.94
N LEU A 377 -22.62 29.41 8.29
CA LEU A 377 -22.78 30.61 9.11
C LEU A 377 -23.70 31.61 8.41
N ILE A 378 -23.51 31.85 7.11
CA ILE A 378 -24.36 32.73 6.30
C ILE A 378 -25.82 32.24 6.32
N LEU A 379 -26.06 30.96 6.02
CA LEU A 379 -27.42 30.39 6.01
C LEU A 379 -28.08 30.49 7.39
N PHE A 380 -27.32 30.22 8.46
CA PHE A 380 -27.83 30.27 9.82
C PHE A 380 -28.14 31.70 10.26
N LEU A 381 -27.27 32.67 9.97
CA LEU A 381 -27.50 34.08 10.24
C LEU A 381 -28.72 34.61 9.49
N LEU A 382 -28.84 34.30 8.20
CA LEU A 382 -30.03 34.68 7.40
C LEU A 382 -31.31 34.11 8.02
N TYR A 383 -31.29 32.84 8.44
CA TYR A 383 -32.41 32.24 9.14
C TYR A 383 -32.76 32.96 10.45
N LEU A 384 -31.76 33.31 11.26
CA LEU A 384 -31.97 34.02 12.53
C LEU A 384 -32.51 35.44 12.32
N ILE A 385 -31.93 36.22 11.40
CA ILE A 385 -32.36 37.59 11.07
C ILE A 385 -33.81 37.57 10.62
N TRP A 386 -34.18 36.66 9.73
CA TRP A 386 -35.54 36.58 9.20
C TRP A 386 -36.54 36.07 10.24
N ASN A 387 -36.14 35.11 11.10
CA ASN A 387 -36.95 34.68 12.24
C ASN A 387 -37.17 35.82 13.24
N PHE A 388 -36.19 36.71 13.44
CA PHE A 388 -36.32 37.87 14.32
C PHE A 388 -37.21 38.96 13.72
N ARG A 389 -36.99 39.33 12.44
CA ARG A 389 -37.78 40.35 11.74
C ARG A 389 -39.27 39.99 11.66
N ASN A 390 -39.60 38.74 11.38
CA ASN A 390 -41.00 38.28 11.34
C ASN A 390 -41.67 38.27 12.72
N ARG A 391 -40.91 38.15 13.81
CA ARG A 391 -41.47 38.31 15.17
C ARG A 391 -41.92 39.74 15.42
N LYS A 392 -41.13 40.73 15.01
CA LYS A 392 -41.44 42.15 15.20
C LYS A 392 -42.69 42.57 14.40
N LEU A 393 -42.77 42.16 13.14
CA LEU A 393 -43.96 42.39 12.30
C LEU A 393 -45.23 41.74 12.87
N SER A 394 -45.13 40.52 13.42
CA SER A 394 -46.28 39.85 14.04
C SER A 394 -46.69 40.47 15.38
N SER A 395 -45.77 41.06 16.16
CA SER A 395 -46.12 41.76 17.41
C SER A 395 -46.71 43.15 17.15
N ASP A 396 -46.25 43.83 16.10
CA ASP A 396 -46.73 45.16 15.74
C ASP A 396 -48.15 45.11 15.16
N ASN A 397 -48.49 44.07 14.38
CA ASN A 397 -49.87 43.86 13.91
C ASN A 397 -50.86 43.53 15.04
N VAL A 398 -50.46 42.78 16.08
CA VAL A 398 -51.35 42.45 17.21
C VAL A 398 -51.64 43.69 18.07
N LYS A 399 -50.71 44.65 18.14
CA LYS A 399 -50.94 45.93 18.84
C LYS A 399 -51.83 46.91 18.07
N GLY A 400 -51.95 46.75 16.75
CA GLY A 400 -52.84 47.58 15.91
C GLY A 400 -54.31 47.19 16.02
N ASP A 401 -54.59 45.90 16.21
CA ASP A 401 -55.97 45.38 16.33
C ASP A 401 -56.57 45.53 17.75
N GLU A 402 -55.75 45.81 18.78
CA GLU A 402 -56.23 46.16 20.14
C GLU A 402 -56.63 47.65 20.26
N GLN A 403 -56.55 48.44 19.19
CA GLN A 403 -56.90 49.87 19.17
C GLN A 403 -58.13 50.22 18.30
N ILE A 404 -58.99 49.27 17.97
CA ILE A 404 -60.28 49.54 17.28
C ILE A 404 -61.46 49.26 18.20
#